data_AF-A0A4Q6BJX7-F1
#
_entry.id   AF-A0A4Q6BJX7-F1
#
_cell.length_a   1.000
_cell.length_b   1.000
_cell.length_c   1.000
_cell.angle_alpha   90.00
_cell.angle_beta   90.00
_cell.angle_gamma   90.00
#
_symmetry.space_group_name_H-M   'P 1'
#
loop_
_entity.id
_entity.type
_entity.pdbx_description
1 polymer ?
#
loop_
_entity_poly.entity_id
_entity_poly.type
_entity_poly.pdbx_seq_one_letter_code
_entity_poly.pdbx_strand_id
1 'polypeptide(L)' 'MVYLIDASVYVFRAYYSLPPDMRDPDGNPVHALYGFGRFLGDLLE' A
#
# COMPACT_ATOMS: atom_id res chain seq x y z
N MET A 1 22.47 1.84 3.94
CA MET A 1 21.73 2.80 3.08
C MET A 1 20.54 3.30 3.88
N VAL A 2 20.14 4.57 3.75
CA VAL A 2 18.90 5.08 4.37
C VAL A 2 18.01 5.61 3.27
N TYR A 3 16.74 5.22 3.26
CA TYR A 3 15.73 5.70 2.33
C TYR A 3 14.77 6.64 3.06
N LEU A 4 14.55 7.83 2.51
CA LEU A 4 13.53 8.76 2.96
C LEU A 4 12.41 8.76 1.91
N ILE A 5 11.22 8.34 2.31
CA ILE A 5 10.09 8.12 1.41
C ILE A 5 8.92 8.97 1.90
N ASP A 6 8.34 9.77 1.00
CA ASP A 6 7.02 10.35 1.23
C ASP A 6 5.95 9.26 1.05
N ALA A 7 5.47 8.71 2.16
CA ALA A 7 4.49 7.62 2.14
C ALA A 7 3.14 8.04 1.54
N SER A 8 2.76 9.31 1.62
CA SER A 8 1.42 9.77 1.27
C SER A 8 1.09 9.48 -0.19
N VAL A 9 2.00 9.84 -1.10
CA VAL A 9 1.84 9.64 -2.56
C VAL A 9 1.62 8.16 -2.89
N TYR A 10 2.37 7.25 -2.26
CA TYR A 10 2.28 5.82 -2.54
C TYR A 10 1.05 5.16 -1.93
N VAL A 11 0.64 5.60 -0.73
CA VAL A 11 -0.61 5.14 -0.09
C VAL A 11 -1.81 5.58 -0.92
N PHE A 12 -1.89 6.84 -1.35
CA PHE A 12 -2.99 7.32 -2.19
C PHE A 12 -2.97 6.65 -3.57
N ARG A 13 -1.79 6.46 -4.17
CA ARG A 13 -1.67 5.70 -5.42
C ARG A 13 -2.23 4.28 -5.27
N ALA A 14 -1.84 3.57 -4.20
CA ALA A 14 -2.36 2.23 -3.92
C ALA A 14 -3.88 2.24 -3.69
N TYR A 15 -4.39 3.22 -2.92
CA TYR A 15 -5.82 3.37 -2.66
C TYR A 15 -6.66 3.53 -3.94
N TYR A 16 -6.21 4.36 -4.89
CA TYR A 16 -6.96 4.63 -6.12
C TYR A 16 -6.68 3.65 -7.27
N SER A 17 -5.65 2.80 -7.16
CA SER A 17 -5.23 1.90 -8.25
C SER A 17 -5.59 0.44 -8.03
N LEU A 18 -5.87 0.04 -6.79
CA LEU A 18 -6.20 -1.35 -6.45
C LEU A 18 -7.71 -1.54 -6.26
N PRO A 19 -8.25 -2.72 -6.60
CA PRO A 19 -9.65 -3.06 -6.34
C PRO A 19 -10.02 -2.89 -4.85
N PRO A 20 -11.15 -2.21 -4.54
CA PRO A 20 -11.55 -1.91 -3.16
C PRO A 20 -12.25 -3.09 -2.45
N ASP A 21 -12.40 -4.23 -3.13
CA ASP A 21 -12.99 -5.46 -2.59
C ASP A 21 -12.04 -6.21 -1.64
N MET A 22 -10.75 -5.89 -1.66
CA MET A 22 -9.79 -6.43 -0.69
C MET A 22 -10.07 -5.88 0.71
N ARG A 23 -10.54 -6.76 1.59
CA ARG A 23 -10.96 -6.47 2.97
C ARG A 23 -10.35 -7.45 3.97
N ASP A 24 -10.20 -7.00 5.21
CA ASP A 24 -9.86 -7.87 6.34
C ASP A 24 -11.09 -8.68 6.83
N PRO A 25 -10.93 -9.58 7.83
CA PRO A 25 -12.05 -10.36 8.38
C PRO A 25 -13.17 -9.54 9.01
N ASP A 26 -12.88 -8.31 9.46
CA ASP A 26 -13.86 -7.39 10.04
C ASP A 26 -14.53 -6.51 8.96
N GLY A 27 -14.14 -6.68 7.69
CA GLY A 27 -14.68 -5.98 6.54
C GLY A 27 -14.02 -4.62 6.26
N ASN A 28 -12.94 -4.25 6.94
CA ASN A 28 -12.24 -2.99 6.67
C ASN A 28 -11.45 -3.07 5.35
N PRO A 29 -11.42 -1.99 4.54
CA PRO A 29 -10.64 -1.98 3.31
C PRO A 29 -9.14 -1.99 3.61
N VAL A 30 -8.40 -2.90 2.96
CA VAL A 30 -6.95 -3.06 3.18
C VAL A 30 -6.12 -2.95 1.89
N HIS A 31 -6.75 -2.69 0.74
CA HIS A 31 -6.06 -2.58 -0.56
C HIS A 31 -4.93 -1.52 -0.56
N ALA A 32 -5.13 -0.36 0.06
CA ALA A 32 -4.06 0.65 0.16
C ALA A 32 -2.86 0.18 0.99
N LEU A 33 -3.11 -0.50 2.12
CA LEU A 33 -2.07 -1.09 2.96
C LEU A 33 -1.29 -2.15 2.17
N TYR A 34 -2.02 -3.04 1.48
CA TYR A 34 -1.41 -4.11 0.67
C TYR A 34 -0.52 -3.53 -0.44
N GLY A 35 -1.04 -2.56 -1.21
CA GLY A 35 -0.28 -1.95 -2.30
C GLY A 35 0.96 -1.19 -1.83
N PHE A 36 0.86 -0.46 -0.72
CA PHE A 36 2.02 0.22 -0.14
C PHE A 36 3.07 -0.76 0.40
N GLY A 37 2.63 -1.80 1.12
CA GLY A 37 3.52 -2.85 1.63
C GLY A 37 4.27 -3.59 0.52
N ARG A 38 3.58 -3.90 -0.58
CA ARG A 38 4.21 -4.49 -1.77
C ARG A 38 5.29 -3.58 -2.35
N PHE A 39 5.00 -2.30 -2.52
CA PHE A 39 5.98 -1.32 -3.00
C PHE A 39 7.23 -1.28 -2.12
N LEU A 40 7.08 -1.33 -0.79
CA LEU A 40 8.23 -1.37 0.11
C LEU A 40 9.03 -2.66 -0.01
N GLY A 41 8.37 -3.81 -0.20
CA GLY A 41 9.04 -5.08 -0.49
C GLY A 41 9.87 -5.00 -1.77
N ASP A 42 9.25 -4.56 -2.86
CA ASP A 42 9.91 -4.38 -4.17
C ASP A 42 11.07 -3.35 -4.11
N LEU A 43 11.04 -2.39 -3.18
CA LEU A 43 12.09 -1.38 -3.00
C LEU A 43 13.31 -1.94 -2.23
N LEU A 44 13.09 -2.93 -1.36
CA LEU A 44 14.11 -3.49 -0.48
C LEU A 44 14.81 -4.73 -1.06
N GLU A 45 14.20 -5.37 -2.06
CA GLU A 45 14.80 -6.44 -2.88
C GLU A 45 15.81 -5.88 -3.89
#